data_AF-A0A5C4M010-F1
#
_entry.id   AF-A0A5C4M010-F1
#
_cell.length_a   1.000
_cell.length_b   1.000
_cell.length_c   1.000
_cell.angle_alpha   90.00
_cell.angle_beta   90.00
_cell.angle_gamma   90.00
#
_symmetry.space_group_name_H-M   'P 1'
#
loop_
_entity.id
_entity.type
_entity.pdbx_description
1 polymer ?
#
loop_
_entity_poly.entity_id
_entity_poly.type
_entity_poly.pdbx_seq_one_letter_code
_entity_poly.pdbx_strand_id
1 'polypeptide(L)'
;MAAGAGGEVVGTVLDATGVGIAPGVALQAGSATLIAGGATAAAAGATQLAMHAMGDDHVSPMQTNSTSGGGGETEPPFPPPKEITGQTEHGAQQMAERDGHGVSDAAAKDAVDNPVKPPKYRPDQYGGAYRFTGKDAVVNLNQEGKVVTAWARSKAGWRQE
;
A
#
# COMPACT_ATOMS: atom_id res chain seq x y z
N MET A 1 -46.24 20.65 -16.03
CA MET A 1 -46.24 21.84 -15.16
C MET A 1 -45.90 21.37 -13.75
N ALA A 2 -44.72 21.75 -13.23
CA ALA A 2 -44.19 21.56 -11.86
C ALA A 2 -44.10 20.11 -11.32
N ALA A 3 -43.14 19.67 -10.51
CA ALA A 3 -41.88 20.13 -9.92
C ALA A 3 -41.24 18.82 -9.39
N GLY A 4 -39.94 18.58 -9.42
CA GLY A 4 -38.91 19.31 -8.68
C GLY A 4 -38.49 18.50 -7.44
N ALA A 5 -37.25 18.00 -7.48
CA ALA A 5 -36.28 17.74 -6.40
C ALA A 5 -36.76 17.37 -4.98
N GLY A 6 -36.16 16.31 -4.41
CA GLY A 6 -35.98 16.22 -2.96
C GLY A 6 -35.68 14.83 -2.41
N GLY A 7 -34.50 14.67 -1.80
CA GLY A 7 -34.13 13.65 -0.79
C GLY A 7 -33.99 12.21 -1.31
N GLU A 8 -32.79 11.64 -1.40
CA GLU A 8 -32.06 11.02 -0.28
C GLU A 8 -32.99 10.42 0.78
N VAL A 9 -32.87 9.12 1.01
CA VAL A 9 -32.85 8.45 2.33
C VAL A 9 -32.96 6.94 2.10
N VAL A 10 -31.84 6.28 2.35
CA VAL A 10 -31.72 5.04 3.16
C VAL A 10 -32.82 3.99 2.97
N GLY A 11 -32.41 2.84 2.43
CA GLY A 11 -33.10 1.58 2.60
C GLY A 11 -32.41 0.54 1.72
N THR A 12 -31.38 -0.14 2.21
CA THR A 12 -31.48 -1.50 2.77
C THR A 12 -32.28 -2.46 1.90
N VAL A 13 -31.73 -3.67 1.80
CA VAL A 13 -32.31 -4.94 1.32
C VAL A 13 -32.15 -5.16 -0.19
N LEU A 14 -31.79 -6.34 -0.69
CA LEU A 14 -31.55 -7.65 -0.10
C LEU A 14 -30.89 -8.52 -1.19
N ASP A 15 -30.19 -9.55 -0.73
CA ASP A 15 -29.77 -10.75 -1.45
C ASP A 15 -30.64 -11.15 -2.66
N ALA A 16 -30.01 -11.34 -3.82
CA ALA A 16 -30.58 -12.11 -4.92
C ALA A 16 -29.74 -13.37 -5.11
N THR A 17 -30.05 -14.41 -4.33
CA THR A 17 -29.56 -15.78 -4.48
C THR A 17 -29.42 -16.22 -5.95
N GLY A 18 -28.21 -16.62 -6.31
CA GLY A 18 -27.88 -17.46 -7.47
C GLY A 18 -26.85 -18.51 -7.04
N VAL A 19 -27.34 -19.67 -6.61
CA VAL A 19 -26.60 -20.78 -5.98
C VAL A 19 -25.57 -21.42 -6.93
N GLY A 20 -24.35 -21.61 -6.42
CA GLY A 20 -23.33 -22.56 -6.89
C GLY A 20 -22.36 -22.87 -5.73
N ILE A 21 -22.20 -24.15 -5.38
CA ILE A 21 -21.64 -24.66 -4.11
C ILE A 21 -20.16 -25.11 -4.23
N ALA A 22 -19.36 -24.81 -3.17
CA ALA A 22 -18.23 -25.51 -2.46
C ALA A 22 -17.32 -26.56 -3.19
N PRO A 23 -15.99 -26.71 -2.86
CA PRO A 23 -15.45 -26.90 -1.50
C PRO A 23 -14.13 -26.16 -1.17
N GLY A 24 -13.97 -25.70 0.07
CA GLY A 24 -12.68 -25.23 0.62
C GLY A 24 -12.75 -24.15 1.70
N VAL A 25 -13.88 -23.45 1.86
CA VAL A 25 -14.04 -22.47 2.94
C VAL A 25 -14.42 -23.19 4.23
N ALA A 26 -13.51 -23.18 5.21
CA ALA A 26 -13.86 -23.45 6.60
C ALA A 26 -14.72 -22.29 7.11
N LEU A 27 -16.03 -22.53 7.13
CA LEU A 27 -17.02 -21.73 7.87
C LEU A 27 -16.62 -21.74 9.34
N GLN A 28 -16.07 -20.63 9.85
CA GLN A 28 -16.02 -20.42 11.30
C GLN A 28 -17.46 -20.22 11.78
N ALA A 29 -17.96 -21.23 12.50
CA ALA A 29 -19.26 -21.25 13.12
C ALA A 29 -19.41 -20.06 14.08
N GLY A 30 -20.13 -19.03 13.65
CA GLY A 30 -20.34 -17.85 14.48
C GLY A 30 -21.19 -16.76 13.85
N SER A 31 -22.20 -17.07 13.03
CA SER A 31 -23.27 -16.13 12.62
C SER A 31 -24.40 -16.87 11.93
N ALA A 32 -25.37 -17.36 12.70
CA ALA A 32 -26.60 -17.94 12.17
C ALA A 32 -27.70 -16.88 12.19
N THR A 33 -27.86 -16.10 11.11
CA THR A 33 -29.11 -15.35 10.86
C THR A 33 -29.21 -14.92 9.40
N LEU A 34 -29.96 -15.71 8.62
CA LEU A 34 -31.00 -15.26 7.68
C LEU A 34 -30.65 -14.10 6.74
N ILE A 35 -30.39 -14.40 5.46
CA ILE A 35 -31.04 -13.64 4.38
C ILE A 35 -31.63 -14.65 3.40
N ALA A 36 -32.95 -14.55 3.25
CA ALA A 36 -33.80 -15.40 2.45
C ALA A 36 -34.37 -14.55 1.30
N GLY A 37 -34.17 -14.97 0.04
CA GLY A 37 -35.11 -14.70 -1.06
C GLY A 37 -34.60 -14.09 -2.37
N GLY A 38 -34.27 -14.94 -3.36
CA GLY A 38 -34.72 -14.86 -4.77
C GLY A 38 -33.96 -13.91 -5.73
N ALA A 39 -33.20 -14.40 -6.72
CA ALA A 39 -33.61 -14.83 -8.08
C ALA A 39 -33.91 -13.71 -9.13
N THR A 40 -32.91 -13.34 -9.96
CA THR A 40 -33.03 -13.16 -11.44
C THR A 40 -31.65 -13.04 -12.08
N ALA A 41 -31.20 -14.10 -12.74
CA ALA A 41 -30.25 -14.00 -13.84
C ALA A 41 -30.96 -13.49 -15.10
N ALA A 42 -30.16 -13.09 -16.11
CA ALA A 42 -30.48 -12.80 -17.51
C ALA A 42 -30.69 -11.31 -17.85
N ALA A 43 -30.30 -10.77 -19.01
CA ALA A 43 -29.42 -11.15 -20.11
C ALA A 43 -29.50 -9.98 -21.12
N ALA A 44 -28.50 -9.82 -21.99
CA ALA A 44 -28.50 -8.95 -23.18
C ALA A 44 -28.37 -7.42 -22.94
N GLY A 45 -27.30 -6.79 -23.47
CA GLY A 45 -27.37 -5.32 -23.64
C GLY A 45 -26.13 -4.50 -23.97
N ALA A 46 -24.90 -4.87 -23.59
CA ALA A 46 -23.76 -3.95 -23.73
C ALA A 46 -22.64 -4.42 -24.67
N THR A 47 -23.00 -5.19 -25.71
CA THR A 47 -22.14 -5.46 -26.88
C THR A 47 -21.77 -4.20 -27.68
N GLN A 48 -22.32 -3.02 -27.33
CA GLN A 48 -21.88 -1.71 -27.83
C GLN A 48 -20.44 -1.35 -27.43
N LEU A 49 -19.83 -2.06 -26.46
CA LEU A 49 -18.38 -1.99 -26.19
C LEU A 49 -17.52 -2.48 -27.37
N ALA A 50 -18.04 -3.33 -28.26
CA ALA A 50 -17.21 -4.10 -29.19
C ALA A 50 -16.84 -3.38 -30.51
N MET A 51 -17.64 -2.42 -30.99
CA MET A 51 -17.41 -1.80 -32.31
C MET A 51 -16.77 -0.41 -32.24
N HIS A 52 -16.83 0.29 -31.11
CA HIS A 52 -16.23 1.62 -30.94
C HIS A 52 -14.82 1.58 -30.34
N ALA A 53 -14.39 0.44 -29.78
CA ALA A 53 -13.03 0.24 -29.26
C ALA A 53 -12.00 -0.16 -30.34
N MET A 54 -12.42 -0.35 -31.60
CA MET A 54 -11.54 -0.86 -32.67
C MET A 54 -10.88 0.23 -33.54
N GLY A 55 -11.08 1.53 -33.28
CA GLY A 55 -10.62 2.52 -34.27
C GLY A 55 -10.53 3.98 -33.87
N ASP A 56 -10.21 4.32 -32.62
CA ASP A 56 -10.01 5.73 -32.26
C ASP A 56 -8.71 5.92 -31.46
N ASP A 57 -7.64 6.22 -32.20
CA ASP A 57 -6.34 6.67 -31.69
C ASP A 57 -6.48 8.03 -31.01
N HIS A 58 -6.54 8.08 -29.67
CA HIS A 58 -6.36 9.34 -28.96
C HIS A 58 -5.45 9.18 -27.75
N VAL A 59 -4.37 9.96 -27.80
CA VAL A 59 -3.35 10.20 -26.80
C VAL A 59 -3.96 10.27 -25.40
N SER A 60 -3.48 9.42 -24.48
CA SER A 60 -3.84 9.50 -23.07
C SER A 60 -3.33 10.81 -22.46
N PRO A 61 -4.18 11.78 -22.08
CA PRO A 61 -3.75 12.73 -21.07
C PRO A 61 -3.53 11.94 -19.79
N MET A 62 -2.40 12.15 -19.12
CA MET A 62 -2.16 11.61 -17.78
C MET A 62 -3.28 12.09 -16.84
N GLN A 63 -4.34 11.30 -16.70
CA GLN A 63 -5.39 11.53 -15.72
C GLN A 63 -4.88 11.03 -14.37
N THR A 64 -4.36 11.97 -13.60
CA THR A 64 -4.24 11.85 -12.14
C THR A 64 -5.65 11.89 -11.56
N ASN A 65 -6.40 10.79 -11.69
CA ASN A 65 -7.69 10.67 -11.04
C ASN A 65 -7.49 10.51 -9.53
N SER A 66 -7.66 11.61 -8.82
CA SER A 66 -7.82 11.66 -7.37
C SER A 66 -9.17 11.05 -7.01
N THR A 67 -9.27 9.72 -7.05
CA THR A 67 -10.31 8.99 -6.32
C THR A 67 -9.67 8.48 -5.04
N SER A 68 -10.05 9.13 -3.94
CA SER A 68 -10.02 8.58 -2.59
C SER A 68 -10.82 7.27 -2.57
N GLY A 69 -10.24 6.20 -3.08
CA GLY A 69 -10.70 4.84 -2.90
C GLY A 69 -9.92 4.25 -1.74
N GLY A 70 -10.62 3.74 -0.73
CA GLY A 70 -10.04 2.98 0.37
C GLY A 70 -9.27 1.79 -0.19
N GLY A 71 -7.98 1.99 -0.46
CA GLY A 71 -7.06 0.91 -0.76
C GLY A 71 -6.89 0.16 0.55
N GLY A 72 -7.28 -1.11 0.57
CA GLY A 72 -6.93 -2.00 1.66
C GLY A 72 -5.45 -1.80 1.94
N GLU A 73 -5.12 -1.31 3.14
CA GLU A 73 -3.77 -1.29 3.63
C GLU A 73 -3.38 -2.75 3.72
N THR A 74 -2.80 -3.30 2.65
CA THR A 74 -2.24 -4.64 2.67
C THR A 74 -1.28 -4.65 3.84
N GLU A 75 -1.67 -5.37 4.89
CA GLU A 75 -0.90 -5.40 6.12
C GLU A 75 0.54 -5.83 5.76
N PRO A 76 1.56 -5.11 6.23
CA PRO A 76 2.93 -5.43 5.87
C PRO A 76 3.25 -6.90 6.17
N PRO A 77 3.97 -7.62 5.29
CA PRO A 77 4.20 -9.05 5.44
C PRO A 77 5.07 -9.41 6.66
N PHE A 78 5.69 -8.42 7.31
CA PHE A 78 6.45 -8.56 8.54
C PHE A 78 6.37 -7.26 9.35
N PRO A 79 6.51 -7.30 10.69
CA PRO A 79 6.55 -6.10 11.54
C PRO A 79 7.84 -5.29 11.32
N PRO A 80 7.84 -3.97 11.62
CA PRO A 80 9.05 -3.16 11.52
C PRO A 80 10.17 -3.69 12.44
N PRO A 81 11.41 -3.82 11.93
CA PRO A 81 12.56 -4.14 12.76
C PRO A 81 12.78 -3.10 13.86
N LYS A 82 13.24 -3.54 15.03
CA LYS A 82 13.45 -2.65 16.19
C LYS A 82 14.87 -2.09 16.27
N GLU A 83 15.82 -2.70 15.57
CA GLU A 83 17.24 -2.39 15.67
C GLU A 83 17.97 -2.69 14.36
N ILE A 84 19.16 -2.11 14.22
CA ILE A 84 20.08 -2.40 13.12
C ILE A 84 20.94 -3.60 13.52
N THR A 85 20.80 -4.71 12.80
CA THR A 85 21.56 -5.95 13.04
C THR A 85 22.82 -6.04 12.17
N GLY A 86 22.89 -5.23 11.12
CA GLY A 86 24.01 -5.20 10.18
C GLY A 86 23.70 -4.35 8.96
N GLN A 87 24.51 -4.54 7.91
CA GLN A 87 24.38 -3.82 6.65
C GLN A 87 24.48 -4.83 5.50
N THR A 88 23.71 -4.62 4.43
CA THR A 88 23.98 -5.32 3.16
C THR A 88 25.21 -4.69 2.50
N GLU A 89 25.83 -5.35 1.52
CA GLU A 89 26.94 -4.76 0.77
C GLU A 89 26.54 -3.42 0.13
N HIS A 90 25.34 -3.37 -0.47
CA HIS A 90 24.78 -2.14 -1.01
C HIS A 90 24.52 -1.09 0.08
N GLY A 91 23.98 -1.48 1.24
CA GLY A 91 23.74 -0.58 2.36
C GLY A 91 25.02 0.01 2.94
N ALA A 92 26.09 -0.79 3.04
CA ALA A 92 27.39 -0.35 3.53
C ALA A 92 28.02 0.71 2.61
N GLN A 93 27.96 0.51 1.29
CA GLN A 93 28.44 1.50 0.33
C GLN A 93 27.62 2.80 0.41
N GLN A 94 26.30 2.70 0.57
CA GLN A 94 25.44 3.87 0.77
C GLN A 94 25.78 4.62 2.07
N MET A 95 26.05 3.92 3.16
CA MET A 95 26.45 4.55 4.42
C MET A 95 27.87 5.12 4.38
N ALA A 96 28.75 4.63 3.52
CA ALA A 96 30.12 5.10 3.42
C ALA A 96 30.24 6.39 2.60
N GLU A 97 29.69 6.40 1.39
CA GLU A 97 30.14 7.37 0.38
C GLU A 97 29.01 8.15 -0.28
N ARG A 98 27.76 7.79 0.01
CA ARG A 98 26.62 8.38 -0.68
C ARG A 98 26.64 9.90 -0.57
N ASP A 99 26.43 10.56 -1.71
CA ASP A 99 26.40 12.01 -1.85
C ASP A 99 27.70 12.68 -1.35
N GLY A 100 28.82 11.95 -1.35
CA GLY A 100 30.17 12.43 -0.98
C GLY A 100 30.45 12.52 0.52
N HIS A 101 29.51 12.10 1.37
CA HIS A 101 29.62 12.24 2.83
C HIS A 101 29.11 11.03 3.62
N GLY A 102 28.38 10.11 2.98
CA GLY A 102 27.80 8.95 3.64
C GLY A 102 26.83 9.31 4.77
N VAL A 103 26.69 8.38 5.72
CA VAL A 103 25.81 8.48 6.89
C VAL A 103 26.59 8.02 8.12
N SER A 104 26.57 8.81 9.18
CA SER A 104 27.18 8.38 10.44
C SER A 104 26.37 7.25 11.08
N ASP A 105 27.06 6.28 11.71
CA ASP A 105 26.44 5.19 12.46
C ASP A 105 25.49 5.70 13.54
N ALA A 106 25.85 6.81 14.20
CA ALA A 106 25.02 7.46 15.20
C ALA A 106 23.69 7.98 14.62
N ALA A 107 23.73 8.66 13.47
CA ALA A 107 22.51 9.15 12.81
C ALA A 107 21.64 8.02 12.26
N ALA A 108 22.27 6.95 11.75
CA ALA A 108 21.54 5.76 11.31
C ALA A 108 20.83 5.06 12.48
N LYS A 109 21.52 4.90 13.62
CA LYS A 109 20.92 4.32 14.83
C LYS A 109 19.82 5.21 15.42
N ASP A 110 20.04 6.53 15.49
CA ASP A 110 19.02 7.51 15.91
C ASP A 110 17.75 7.37 15.07
N ALA A 111 17.89 7.19 13.75
CA ALA A 111 16.75 7.08 12.87
C ALA A 111 15.85 5.88 13.16
N VAL A 112 16.41 4.77 13.63
CA VAL A 112 15.68 3.54 13.94
C VAL A 112 15.11 3.58 15.35
N ASP A 113 15.88 4.10 16.31
CA ASP A 113 15.51 4.16 17.73
C ASP A 113 14.50 5.29 18.02
N ASN A 114 14.69 6.46 17.40
CA ASN A 114 13.90 7.68 17.62
C ASN A 114 13.40 8.28 16.29
N PRO A 115 12.58 7.55 15.51
CA PRO A 115 12.09 8.06 14.24
C PRO A 115 11.14 9.25 14.45
N VAL A 116 11.31 10.31 13.65
CA VAL A 116 10.45 11.52 13.70
C VAL A 116 9.06 11.28 13.10
N LYS A 117 8.82 10.11 12.51
CA LYS A 117 7.53 9.67 11.98
C LYS A 117 7.44 8.14 12.01
N PRO A 118 6.23 7.56 12.06
CA PRO A 118 6.06 6.11 12.04
C PRO A 118 6.83 5.45 10.88
N PRO A 119 7.51 4.31 11.12
CA PRO A 119 8.17 3.55 10.06
C PRO A 119 7.17 3.18 8.97
N LYS A 120 7.59 3.34 7.71
CA LYS A 120 6.73 3.02 6.55
C LYS A 120 7.29 1.84 5.79
N TYR A 121 6.49 0.78 5.65
CA TYR A 121 6.81 -0.33 4.77
C TYR A 121 6.83 0.14 3.31
N ARG A 122 7.84 -0.32 2.57
CA ARG A 122 8.08 -0.03 1.17
C ARG A 122 8.28 -1.37 0.46
N PRO A 123 7.27 -1.87 -0.27
CA PRO A 123 7.45 -3.07 -1.06
C PRO A 123 8.48 -2.82 -2.16
N ASP A 124 9.25 -3.85 -2.44
CA ASP A 124 10.26 -3.90 -3.50
C ASP A 124 10.30 -5.35 -4.03
N GLN A 125 10.93 -5.58 -5.19
CA GLN A 125 11.06 -6.89 -5.82
C GLN A 125 11.71 -7.97 -4.91
N TYR A 126 12.44 -7.57 -3.86
CA TYR A 126 13.07 -8.48 -2.89
C TYR A 126 12.28 -8.67 -1.58
N GLY A 127 10.99 -8.34 -1.55
CA GLY A 127 10.16 -8.48 -0.34
C GLY A 127 10.11 -7.23 0.55
N GLY A 128 10.67 -6.12 0.07
CA GLY A 128 10.50 -4.80 0.67
C GLY A 128 11.37 -4.49 1.90
N ALA A 129 11.23 -3.25 2.38
CA ALA A 129 11.97 -2.72 3.53
C ALA A 129 11.11 -1.71 4.29
N TYR A 130 11.39 -1.54 5.58
CA TYR A 130 10.83 -0.46 6.37
C TYR A 130 11.74 0.75 6.32
N ARG A 131 11.16 1.90 5.98
CA ARG A 131 11.84 3.17 6.04
C ARG A 131 11.63 3.84 7.38
N PHE A 132 12.74 4.00 8.08
CA PHE A 132 12.90 4.77 9.29
C PHE A 132 13.41 6.15 8.93
N THR A 133 12.79 7.17 9.50
CA THR A 133 13.20 8.56 9.25
C THR A 133 13.51 9.19 10.58
N GLY A 134 14.80 9.31 10.88
CA GLY A 134 15.32 10.02 12.05
C GLY A 134 15.42 11.50 11.80
N LYS A 135 16.00 12.23 12.75
CA LYS A 135 16.24 13.67 12.60
C LYS A 135 17.29 13.95 11.53
N ASP A 136 18.38 13.21 11.55
CA ASP A 136 19.57 13.51 10.74
C ASP A 136 19.81 12.52 9.60
N ALA A 137 19.08 11.39 9.57
CA ALA A 137 19.18 10.38 8.51
C ALA A 137 17.84 9.69 8.18
N VAL A 138 17.78 9.06 7.01
CA VAL A 138 16.77 8.07 6.62
C VAL A 138 17.48 6.74 6.44
N VAL A 139 16.88 5.66 6.96
CA VAL A 139 17.42 4.31 6.89
C VAL A 139 16.31 3.35 6.47
N ASN A 140 16.58 2.51 5.49
CA ASN A 140 15.70 1.42 5.09
C ASN A 140 16.26 0.10 5.61
N LEU A 141 15.49 -0.60 6.44
CA LEU A 141 15.83 -1.92 6.98
C LEU A 141 15.00 -3.02 6.33
N ASN A 142 15.63 -4.12 5.94
CA ASN A 142 14.92 -5.32 5.52
C ASN A 142 14.32 -6.06 6.73
N GLN A 143 13.64 -7.19 6.49
CA GLN A 143 13.05 -8.03 7.55
C GLN A 143 14.07 -8.53 8.59
N GLU A 144 15.35 -8.68 8.22
CA GLU A 144 16.41 -9.11 9.12
C GLU A 144 16.97 -7.97 10.01
N GLY A 145 16.55 -6.73 9.77
CA GLY A 145 17.12 -5.54 10.43
C GLY A 145 18.43 -5.04 9.80
N LYS A 146 18.79 -5.49 8.60
CA LYS A 146 19.98 -5.02 7.87
C LYS A 146 19.68 -3.75 7.09
N VAL A 147 20.61 -2.80 7.10
CA VAL A 147 20.52 -1.59 6.26
C VAL A 147 20.64 -1.96 4.79
N VAL A 148 19.61 -1.65 4.00
CA VAL A 148 19.60 -1.81 2.53
C VAL A 148 19.95 -0.49 1.84
N THR A 149 19.50 0.63 2.39
CA THR A 149 19.75 1.98 1.87
C THR A 149 19.69 2.96 3.02
N ALA A 150 20.62 3.91 3.07
CA ALA A 150 20.59 4.98 4.04
C ALA A 150 21.07 6.30 3.42
N TRP A 151 20.64 7.41 4.00
CA TRP A 151 21.16 8.73 3.65
C TRP A 151 20.99 9.77 4.72
N ALA A 152 21.95 10.68 4.78
CA ALA A 152 21.88 11.83 5.63
C ALA A 152 20.85 12.83 5.10
N ARG A 153 20.15 13.50 6.02
CA ARG A 153 19.22 14.60 5.74
C ARG A 153 19.77 15.95 6.17
N SER A 154 20.84 15.94 6.97
CA SER A 154 21.49 17.11 7.53
C SER A 154 22.99 16.88 7.57
N LYS A 155 23.78 17.96 7.69
CA LYS A 155 25.23 17.85 7.91
C LYS A 155 25.59 17.08 9.17
N ALA A 156 24.75 17.13 10.20
CA ALA A 156 24.97 16.36 11.43
C ALA A 156 24.82 14.84 11.20
N GLY A 157 24.11 14.44 10.15
CA GLY A 157 23.98 13.04 9.74
C GLY A 157 25.12 12.53 8.87
N TRP A 158 26.03 13.40 8.42
CA TRP A 158 27.17 13.02 7.59
C TRP A 158 28.15 12.14 8.38
N ARG A 159 28.76 11.20 7.68
CA ARG A 159 29.92 10.46 8.18
C ARG A 159 31.09 11.45 8.12
N GLN A 160 31.39 12.08 9.26
CA GLN A 160 32.48 13.06 9.33
C GLN A 160 33.81 12.34 9.11
N GLU A 161 34.62 12.88 8.21
CA GLU A 161 36.03 12.51 7.99
C GLU A 161 36.95 13.47 8.74
#